data_AF-A0AAN1WIR1-F1
#
_entry.id   AF-A0AAN1WIR1-F1
#
_cell.length_a   1.000
_cell.length_b   1.000
_cell.length_c   1.000
_cell.angle_alpha   90.00
_cell.angle_beta   90.00
_cell.angle_gamma   90.00
#
_symmetry.space_group_name_H-M   'P 1'
#
loop_
_entity.id
_entity.type
_entity.pdbx_description
1 polymer ?
#
loop_
_entity_poly.entity_id
_entity_poly.type
_entity_poly.pdbx_seq_one_letter_code
_entity_poly.pdbx_strand_id
1 'polypeptide(L)'
;MELVIQVVEGGLYIARLNQPEHSERWLRVICQRRGLSYKANMRFHSLAHVREYFEPLQPAFVWLEHHSAYDEMIGMHSTEKVCRQPLYWYCQDKTSTNSMRASA
;
A
#
# COMPACT_ATOMS: atom_id res chain seq x y z
N MET A 1 5.01 -7.79 -5.28
CA MET A 1 5.39 -6.69 -4.37
C MET A 1 4.14 -6.17 -3.72
N GLU A 2 4.13 -6.08 -2.39
CA GLU A 2 3.01 -5.59 -1.59
C GLU A 2 3.35 -4.21 -1.03
N LEU A 3 2.37 -3.32 -0.99
CA LEU A 3 2.45 -2.04 -0.28
C LEU A 3 1.57 -2.13 0.97
N VAL A 4 2.17 -1.98 2.13
CA VAL A 4 1.48 -2.00 3.42
C VAL A 4 1.46 -0.61 3.99
N ILE A 5 0.27 -0.11 4.34
CA ILE A 5 0.02 1.24 4.84
C ILE A 5 -0.57 1.12 6.22
N GLN A 6 0.12 1.62 7.23
CA GLN A 6 -0.36 1.67 8.60
C GLN A 6 -0.97 3.04 8.88
N VAL A 7 -2.17 3.06 9.48
CA VAL A 7 -2.76 4.29 10.03
C VAL A 7 -2.13 4.57 11.38
N VAL A 8 -1.62 5.77 11.58
CA VAL A 8 -1.05 6.23 12.84
C VAL A 8 -1.94 7.31 13.43
N GLU A 9 -2.01 7.36 14.77
CA GLU A 9 -2.68 8.44 15.49
C GLU A 9 -2.18 9.81 15.02
N GLY A 10 -3.11 10.77 14.92
CA GLY A 10 -2.81 12.11 14.38
C GLY A 10 -2.95 12.26 12.87
N GLY A 11 -3.57 11.29 12.18
CA GLY A 11 -3.92 11.42 10.75
C GLY A 11 -2.76 11.21 9.79
N LEU A 12 -1.72 10.51 10.23
CA LEU A 12 -0.55 10.18 9.42
C LEU A 12 -0.60 8.72 8.97
N TYR A 13 0.08 8.45 7.86
CA TYR A 13 0.19 7.11 7.27
C TYR A 13 1.66 6.73 7.18
N ILE A 14 1.99 5.51 7.58
CA ILE A 14 3.33 4.92 7.37
C ILE A 14 3.22 3.88 6.27
N ALA A 15 4.01 4.02 5.21
CA ALA A 15 4.02 3.05 4.12
C ALA A 15 5.33 2.27 4.08
N ARG A 16 5.22 0.96 3.81
CA ARG A 16 6.35 0.04 3.62
C ARG A 16 6.08 -0.92 2.48
N LEU A 17 7.11 -1.24 1.72
CA LEU A 17 7.05 -2.30 0.72
C LEU A 17 7.43 -3.63 1.37
N ASN A 18 6.64 -4.66 1.11
CA ASN A 18 6.90 -6.02 1.53
C ASN A 18 7.05 -6.94 0.31
N GLN A 19 8.14 -7.72 0.30
CA GLN A 19 8.36 -8.76 -0.69
C GLN A 19 9.25 -9.84 -0.05
N PRO A 20 8.68 -10.98 0.38
CA PRO A 20 9.38 -11.98 1.19
C PRO A 20 10.68 -12.49 0.58
N GLU A 21 10.76 -12.53 -0.75
CA GLU A 21 11.89 -13.05 -1.50
C GLU A 21 13.05 -12.04 -1.62
N HIS A 22 12.86 -10.80 -1.18
CA HIS A 22 13.83 -9.73 -1.40
C HIS A 22 14.14 -8.92 -0.15
N SER A 23 15.43 -8.61 0.01
CA SER A 23 15.88 -7.72 1.08
C SER A 23 15.44 -6.27 0.85
N GLU A 24 15.39 -5.49 1.93
CA GLU A 24 15.10 -4.05 1.85
C GLU A 24 16.08 -3.32 0.90
N ARG A 25 17.36 -3.73 0.90
CA ARG A 25 18.36 -3.17 -0.02
C ARG A 25 17.97 -3.37 -1.47
N TRP A 26 17.45 -4.55 -1.82
CA TRP A 26 16.98 -4.84 -3.16
C TRP A 26 15.74 -4.01 -3.52
N LEU A 27 14.79 -3.86 -2.58
CA LEU A 27 13.62 -2.99 -2.77
C LEU A 27 14.02 -1.55 -3.06
N ARG A 28 14.99 -1.00 -2.33
CA ARG A 28 15.54 0.35 -2.59
C ARG A 28 16.10 0.49 -4.00
N VAL A 29 16.83 -0.51 -4.49
CA VAL A 29 17.39 -0.50 -5.86
C VAL A 29 16.28 -0.44 -6.91
N ILE A 30 15.19 -1.20 -6.74
CA ILE A 30 14.06 -1.15 -7.67
C ILE A 30 13.32 0.17 -7.63
N CYS A 31 13.08 0.70 -6.43
CA CYS A 31 12.49 2.02 -6.28
C CYS A 31 13.32 3.07 -7.00
N GLN A 32 14.64 3.05 -6.81
CA GLN A 32 15.56 3.99 -7.48
C GLN A 32 15.50 3.86 -9.01
N ARG A 33 15.44 2.64 -9.56
CA ARG A 33 15.27 2.41 -11.01
C ARG A 33 13.94 2.93 -11.55
N ARG A 34 12.94 3.10 -10.70
CA ARG A 34 11.63 3.69 -11.01
C ARG A 34 11.52 5.17 -10.64
N GLY A 35 12.63 5.82 -10.27
CA GLY A 35 12.67 7.24 -9.92
C GLY A 35 12.25 7.58 -8.49
N LEU A 36 12.12 6.58 -7.61
CA LEU A 36 11.66 6.75 -6.23
C LEU A 36 12.81 6.64 -5.22
N SER A 37 12.85 7.58 -4.28
CA SER A 37 13.81 7.57 -3.16
C SER A 37 13.23 6.84 -1.95
N TYR A 38 13.18 5.52 -2.03
CA TYR A 38 12.54 4.70 -0.99
C TYR A 38 13.37 4.57 0.29
N LYS A 39 12.70 4.73 1.42
CA LYS A 39 13.16 4.36 2.76
C LYS A 39 12.07 3.54 3.44
N ALA A 40 12.44 2.62 4.32
CA ALA A 40 11.44 1.94 5.14
C ALA A 40 10.70 2.94 6.04
N ASN A 41 9.41 2.68 6.30
CA ASN A 41 8.56 3.45 7.19
C ASN A 41 8.43 4.94 6.82
N MET A 42 8.31 5.24 5.53
CA MET A 42 8.05 6.60 5.06
C MET A 42 6.69 7.09 5.55
N ARG A 43 6.65 8.35 5.98
CA ARG A 43 5.45 9.01 6.50
C ARG A 43 4.76 9.83 5.42
N PHE A 44 3.44 9.77 5.39
CA PHE A 44 2.58 10.47 4.45
C PHE A 44 1.41 11.11 5.20
N HIS A 45 0.91 12.23 4.69
CA HIS A 45 -0.20 12.97 5.30
C HIS A 45 -1.59 12.57 4.74
N SER A 46 -1.65 11.74 3.70
CA SER A 46 -2.90 11.23 3.14
C SER A 46 -2.67 9.95 2.34
N LEU A 47 -3.72 9.12 2.19
CA LEU A 47 -3.69 7.94 1.30
C LEU A 47 -3.47 8.33 -0.17
N ALA A 48 -3.98 9.49 -0.60
CA ALA A 48 -3.74 9.99 -1.96
C ALA A 48 -2.25 10.24 -2.21
N HIS A 49 -1.56 10.88 -1.27
CA HIS A 49 -0.13 11.11 -1.36
C HIS A 49 0.66 9.79 -1.36
N VAL A 50 0.24 8.78 -0.58
CA VAL A 50 0.83 7.43 -0.66
C VAL A 50 0.65 6.85 -2.07
N ARG A 51 -0.57 6.89 -2.62
CA ARG A 51 -0.86 6.35 -3.95
C ARG A 51 0.01 7.01 -5.03
N GLU A 52 0.05 8.33 -5.06
CA GLU A 52 0.86 9.10 -6.03
C GLU A 52 2.35 8.78 -5.91
N TYR A 53 2.88 8.70 -4.68
CA TYR A 53 4.29 8.37 -4.47
C TYR A 53 4.67 6.97 -4.97
N PHE A 54 3.80 5.98 -4.77
CA PHE A 54 4.06 4.59 -5.19
C PHE A 54 3.51 4.23 -6.59
N GLU A 55 2.90 5.19 -7.31
CA GLU A 55 2.33 4.97 -8.64
C GLU A 55 3.33 4.35 -9.64
N PRO A 56 4.62 4.77 -9.72
CA PRO A 56 5.58 4.21 -10.67
C PRO A 56 5.90 2.72 -10.45
N LEU A 57 5.59 2.19 -9.26
CA LEU A 57 5.83 0.79 -8.92
C LEU A 57 4.62 -0.10 -9.21
N GLN A 58 3.41 0.48 -9.28
CA GLN A 58 2.13 -0.24 -9.37
C GLN A 58 2.11 -1.53 -8.52
N PRO A 59 2.21 -1.43 -7.17
CA PRO A 59 2.18 -2.60 -6.30
C PRO A 59 0.98 -3.50 -6.58
N ALA A 60 1.22 -4.81 -6.67
CA ALA A 60 0.18 -5.79 -7.01
C ALA A 60 -0.89 -5.90 -5.92
N PHE A 61 -0.48 -5.73 -4.66
CA PHE A 61 -1.38 -5.73 -3.51
C PHE A 61 -1.11 -4.51 -2.65
N VAL A 62 -2.15 -3.80 -2.27
CA VAL A 62 -2.08 -2.67 -1.35
C VAL A 62 -2.97 -2.96 -0.15
N TRP A 63 -2.42 -2.87 1.05
CA TRP A 63 -3.09 -3.19 2.30
C TRP A 63 -3.09 -1.99 3.24
N LEU A 64 -4.24 -1.69 3.82
CA LEU A 64 -4.39 -0.76 4.93
C LEU A 64 -4.46 -1.55 6.24
N GLU A 65 -3.47 -1.38 7.10
CA GLU A 65 -3.38 -1.98 8.42
C GLU A 65 -4.00 -1.05 9.47
N HIS A 66 -5.02 -1.57 10.17
CA HIS A 66 -5.62 -0.95 11.33
C HIS A 66 -5.09 -1.61 12.60
N HIS A 67 -4.48 -0.81 13.47
CA HIS A 67 -4.15 -1.25 14.82
C HIS A 67 -5.30 -0.84 15.74
N SER A 68 -5.98 -1.79 16.37
CA SER A 68 -6.88 -1.50 17.48
C SER A 68 -6.04 -1.10 18.69
N ALA A 69 -5.68 0.17 18.81
CA ALA A 69 -4.94 0.71 19.95
C ALA A 69 -5.66 0.49 21.30
N TYR A 70 -6.93 0.10 21.28
CA TYR A 70 -7.75 -0.11 22.47
C TYR A 70 -7.33 -1.34 23.29
N ASP A 71 -6.84 -2.40 22.65
CA ASP A 71 -6.55 -3.66 23.34
C ASP A 71 -5.28 -3.60 24.19
N GLU A 72 -4.26 -2.84 23.74
CA GLU A 72 -3.02 -2.62 24.49
C GLU A 72 -3.24 -1.72 25.72
N MET A 73 -4.15 -0.75 25.64
CA MET A 73 -4.48 0.16 26.75
C MET A 73 -5.22 -0.52 27.91
N ILE A 74 -5.97 -1.60 27.65
CA ILE A 74 -6.71 -2.34 28.69
C ILE A 74 -5.96 -3.57 29.22
N GLY A 75 -4.68 -3.75 28.86
CA GLY A 75 -3.86 -4.86 29.33
C GLY A 75 -4.29 -6.23 28.81
N MET A 76 -5.12 -6.27 27.76
CA MET A 76 -5.40 -7.50 27.05
C MET A 76 -4.25 -7.78 26.09
N HIS A 77 -3.70 -8.99 26.15
CA HIS A 77 -2.82 -9.47 25.09
C HIS A 77 -3.59 -9.36 23.78
N SER A 78 -3.18 -8.46 22.88
CA SER A 78 -3.73 -8.29 21.54
C SER A 78 -3.73 -9.64 20.82
N THR A 79 -4.78 -10.42 21.01
CA THR A 79 -5.02 -11.70 20.33
C THR A 79 -5.64 -11.46 18.95
N GLU A 80 -6.03 -10.23 18.63
CA GLU A 80 -6.65 -9.90 17.36
C GLU A 80 -5.58 -9.50 16.33
N LYS A 81 -5.38 -10.44 15.40
CA LYS A 81 -4.54 -10.32 14.20
C LYS A 81 -4.71 -8.94 13.57
N VAL A 82 -3.58 -8.32 13.19
CA VAL A 82 -3.54 -7.09 12.39
C VAL A 82 -4.60 -7.15 11.30
N CYS A 83 -5.63 -6.30 11.39
CA CYS A 83 -6.70 -6.26 10.42
C CYS A 83 -6.20 -5.55 9.16
N ARG A 84 -6.21 -6.27 8.04
CA ARG A 84 -5.80 -5.76 6.73
C ARG A 84 -7.01 -5.54 5.85
N GLN A 85 -7.25 -4.30 5.47
CA GLN A 85 -8.23 -3.94 4.45
C GLN A 85 -7.52 -3.77 3.08
N PRO A 86 -7.95 -4.48 2.02
CA PRO A 86 -7.39 -4.28 0.69
C PRO A 86 -7.75 -2.90 0.12
N LEU A 87 -6.80 -2.25 -0.55
CA LEU A 87 -7.02 -1.05 -1.36
C LEU A 87 -6.81 -1.38 -2.84
N TYR A 88 -7.88 -1.33 -3.63
CA TYR A 88 -7.85 -1.69 -5.05
C TYR A 88 -7.41 -0.53 -5.96
N TRP A 89 -6.20 -0.01 -5.74
CA TRP A 89 -5.71 1.15 -6.49
C TRP A 89 -5.27 0.85 -7.92
N TYR A 90 -4.73 -0.34 -8.16
CA TYR A 90 -4.11 -0.72 -9.44
C TYR A 90 -4.75 -1.97 -10.06
N CYS A 91 -5.84 -2.48 -9.48
CA CYS A 91 -6.66 -3.49 -10.13
C CYS A 91 -7.35 -2.84 -11.34
N GLN A 92 -6.81 -3.09 -12.53
CA GLN A 92 -7.50 -2.76 -13.76
C GLN A 92 -8.73 -3.66 -13.88
N ASP A 93 -9.92 -3.06 -13.89
CA ASP A 93 -11.08 -3.68 -14.53
C ASP A 93 -10.72 -3.93 -15.99
N LYS A 94 -10.49 -5.19 -16.35
CA LYS A 94 -10.46 -5.62 -17.76
C LYS A 94 -11.90 -5.75 -18.27
N THR A 95 -12.63 -4.65 -18.31
CA THR A 95 -13.98 -4.51 -18.89
C THR A 95 -14.15 -3.04 -19.26
N SER A 96 -14.22 -2.57 -20.51
CA SER A 96 -14.74 -3.18 -21.72
C SER A 96 -14.06 -2.59 -22.96
N THR A 97 -13.29 -3.40 -23.68
CA THR A 97 -13.11 -3.25 -25.12
C THR A 97 -14.13 -4.14 -25.80
N ASN A 98 -15.28 -3.58 -26.19
CA ASN A 98 -16.04 -4.16 -27.28
C ASN A 98 -16.67 -3.06 -28.14
N SER A 99 -15.96 -2.81 -29.25
CA SER A 99 -16.46 -2.42 -30.57
C SER A 99 -17.97 -2.19 -30.70
N MET A 100 -18.33 -0.94 -30.98
CA MET A 100 -19.32 -0.64 -32.02
C MET A 100 -18.83 0.57 -32.82
N ARG A 101 -17.91 0.30 -33.77
CA ARG A 101 -18.05 0.90 -35.09
C ARG A 101 -19.22 0.18 -35.75
N ALA A 102 -20.40 0.78 -35.71
CA ALA A 102 -21.49 0.44 -36.60
C ALA A 102 -21.72 1.67 -37.49
N SER A 103 -21.44 1.47 -38.77
CA SER A 103 -21.73 2.39 -39.85
C SER A 103 -23.22 2.73 -39.90
N ALA A 104 -23.54 4.02 -40.09
CA ALA A 104 -24.66 4.50 -40.89
C ALA A 104 -24.39 5.97 -41.24
#